data_AF-A0A443RUK0-F1
#
_entry.id   AF-A0A443RUK0-F1
#
_cell.length_a   1.000
_cell.length_b   1.000
_cell.length_c   1.000
_cell.angle_alpha   90.00
_cell.angle_beta   90.00
_cell.angle_gamma   90.00
#
_symmetry.space_group_name_H-M   'P 1'
#
loop_
_entity.id
_entity.type
_entity.pdbx_description
1 polymer ?
#
loop_
_entity_poly.entity_id
_entity_poly.type
_entity_poly.pdbx_seq_one_letter_code
_entity_poly.pdbx_strand_id
1 'polypeptide(L)'
;FLFSVGLKKYFDKNRVLPQRVVVYRDGVSEGQIQHVYETELKKIKEAIGSAVAGTGTGGTSDKLQLTFIIVNKRVNTRFFLCGEDPEYRNPTPGTIVDTVVTRKQRYDFYLVSQSVRQGTVSPTLYNIIEDESSWKAHHHQMLTYKLCHLYFNWMVSL
;
A
#
# COMPACT_ATOMS: atom_id res chain seq x y z
N PHE A 1 -11.53 8.52 -16.08
CA PHE A 1 -10.81 7.72 -15.07
C PHE A 1 -10.06 8.67 -14.14
N LEU A 2 -10.27 8.61 -12.82
CA LEU A 2 -9.74 9.62 -11.86
C LEU A 2 -8.21 9.69 -11.86
N PHE A 3 -7.55 8.54 -12.08
CA PHE A 3 -6.10 8.45 -12.12
C PHE A 3 -5.46 9.33 -13.21
N SER A 4 -5.99 9.31 -14.43
CA SER A 4 -5.50 10.13 -15.55
C SER A 4 -5.62 11.63 -15.25
N VAL A 5 -6.69 12.04 -14.55
CA VAL A 5 -6.87 13.42 -14.10
C VAL A 5 -5.82 13.80 -13.06
N GLY A 6 -5.50 12.89 -12.14
CA GLY A 6 -4.43 13.06 -11.16
C GLY A 6 -3.05 13.24 -11.80
N LEU A 7 -2.70 12.38 -12.77
CA LEU A 7 -1.46 12.50 -13.53
C LEU A 7 -1.36 13.82 -14.29
N LYS A 8 -2.45 14.23 -14.97
CA LYS A 8 -2.49 15.51 -15.67
C LYS A 8 -2.27 16.69 -14.72
N LYS A 9 -2.97 16.72 -13.58
CA LYS A 9 -2.79 17.78 -12.57
C LYS A 9 -1.37 17.82 -12.00
N TYR A 10 -0.74 16.67 -11.79
CA TYR A 10 0.66 16.60 -11.36
C TYR A 10 1.58 17.20 -12.41
N PHE A 11 1.37 16.85 -13.69
CA PHE A 11 2.14 17.40 -14.80
C PHE A 11 1.93 18.90 -14.97
N ASP A 12 0.70 19.40 -14.87
CA ASP A 12 0.38 20.82 -14.98
C ASP A 12 1.14 21.65 -13.92
N LYS A 13 1.32 21.08 -12.72
CA LYS A 13 2.02 21.73 -11.60
C LYS A 13 3.55 21.60 -11.68
N ASN A 14 4.06 20.40 -11.96
CA ASN A 14 5.49 20.10 -11.86
C ASN A 14 6.23 20.14 -13.21
N ARG A 15 5.49 20.20 -14.33
CA ARG A 15 6.01 20.12 -15.71
C ARG A 15 6.77 18.84 -16.06
N VAL A 16 6.71 17.85 -15.17
CA VAL A 16 7.27 16.51 -15.33
C VAL A 16 6.26 15.49 -14.83
N LEU A 17 6.28 14.29 -15.39
CA LEU A 17 5.52 13.15 -14.85
C LEU A 17 6.21 12.62 -13.60
N PRO A 18 5.47 12.00 -12.66
CA PRO A 18 6.09 11.38 -11.50
C PRO A 18 6.92 10.17 -11.93
N GLN A 19 8.10 9.99 -11.34
CA GLN A 19 8.94 8.81 -11.59
C GLN A 19 8.35 7.53 -10.96
N ARG A 20 7.61 7.67 -9.86
CA ARG A 20 7.02 6.55 -9.11
C ARG A 20 5.61 6.88 -8.70
N VAL A 21 4.73 5.89 -8.79
CA VAL A 21 3.33 5.99 -8.37
C VAL A 21 3.01 4.79 -7.50
N VAL A 22 2.60 5.05 -6.25
CA VAL A 22 2.15 4.02 -5.31
C VAL A 22 0.65 4.16 -5.11
N VAL A 23 -0.09 3.09 -5.38
CA VAL A 23 -1.55 3.05 -5.26
C VAL A 23 -1.94 2.16 -4.08
N TYR A 24 -2.62 2.73 -3.10
CA TYR A 24 -3.26 1.99 -2.01
C TYR A 24 -4.74 1.79 -2.31
N ARG A 25 -5.14 0.53 -2.52
CA ARG A 25 -6.52 0.14 -2.85
C ARG A 25 -7.17 -0.55 -1.67
N ASP A 26 -8.04 0.17 -0.96
CA ASP A 26 -8.82 -0.36 0.16
C ASP A 26 -10.15 -0.98 -0.30
N GLY A 27 -10.66 -1.99 0.40
CA GLY A 27 -12.00 -2.56 0.13
C GLY A 27 -12.04 -3.63 -0.96
N VAL A 28 -11.02 -4.47 -1.04
CA VAL A 28 -10.97 -5.62 -1.94
C VAL A 28 -10.94 -6.90 -1.11
N SER A 29 -11.89 -7.81 -1.38
CA SER A 29 -11.87 -9.14 -0.78
C SER A 29 -10.90 -10.07 -1.53
N GLU A 30 -10.43 -11.12 -0.85
CA GLU A 30 -9.50 -12.10 -1.43
C GLU A 30 -9.96 -12.68 -2.78
N GLY A 31 -11.26 -12.97 -2.93
CA GLY A 31 -11.82 -13.50 -4.18
C GLY A 31 -11.91 -12.48 -5.33
N GLN A 32 -11.76 -11.19 -5.03
CA GLN A 32 -11.84 -10.11 -6.02
C GLN A 32 -10.46 -9.63 -6.49
N ILE A 33 -9.37 -10.12 -5.89
CA ILE A 33 -8.00 -9.68 -6.22
C ILE A 33 -7.73 -9.87 -7.72
N GLN A 34 -8.09 -11.03 -8.28
CA GLN A 34 -7.89 -11.31 -9.71
C GLN A 34 -8.66 -10.32 -10.60
N HIS A 35 -9.91 -10.04 -10.26
CA HIS A 35 -10.72 -9.09 -11.01
C HIS A 35 -10.13 -7.67 -10.96
N VAL A 36 -9.66 -7.22 -9.79
CA VAL A 36 -9.01 -5.91 -9.63
C VAL A 36 -7.71 -5.83 -10.44
N TYR A 37 -6.94 -6.92 -10.47
CA TYR A 37 -5.73 -7.01 -11.28
C TYR A 37 -6.04 -6.92 -12.78
N GLU A 38 -7.03 -7.65 -13.28
CA GLU A 38 -7.36 -7.67 -14.71
C GLU A 38 -8.07 -6.39 -15.20
N THR A 39 -8.74 -5.67 -14.29
CA THR A 39 -9.54 -4.49 -14.65
C THR A 39 -8.89 -3.18 -14.23
N GLU A 40 -8.77 -2.92 -12.92
CA GLU A 40 -8.30 -1.63 -12.39
C GLU A 40 -6.82 -1.42 -12.71
N LEU A 41 -5.97 -2.41 -12.40
CA LEU A 41 -4.53 -2.30 -12.62
C LEU A 41 -4.20 -2.16 -14.11
N LYS A 42 -4.86 -2.94 -14.97
CA LYS A 42 -4.71 -2.83 -16.43
C LYS A 42 -5.06 -1.43 -16.95
N LYS A 43 -6.19 -0.87 -16.51
CA LYS A 43 -6.60 0.51 -16.86
C LYS A 43 -5.62 1.56 -16.38
N ILE A 44 -5.00 1.37 -15.21
CA ILE A 44 -3.96 2.26 -14.69
C ILE A 44 -2.72 2.20 -15.59
N LYS A 45 -2.25 1.01 -15.96
CA LYS A 45 -1.11 0.82 -16.86
C LYS A 45 -1.36 1.46 -18.24
N GLU A 46 -2.56 1.28 -18.81
CA GLU A 46 -2.97 1.93 -20.06
C GLU A 46 -2.98 3.46 -19.95
N ALA A 47 -3.49 4.00 -18.84
CA ALA A 47 -3.50 5.44 -18.58
C ALA A 47 -2.09 6.02 -18.44
N ILE A 48 -1.17 5.30 -17.78
CA ILE A 48 0.26 5.68 -17.71
C ILE A 48 0.86 5.70 -19.12
N GLY A 49 0.64 4.65 -19.91
CA GLY A 49 1.15 4.57 -21.29
C GLY A 49 0.69 5.73 -22.17
N SER A 50 -0.60 6.07 -22.09
CA SER A 50 -1.17 7.21 -22.82
C SER A 50 -0.61 8.55 -22.36
N ALA A 51 -0.36 8.72 -21.06
CA ALA A 51 0.22 9.95 -20.51
C ALA A 51 1.68 10.14 -20.98
N VAL A 52 2.47 9.06 -20.98
CA VAL A 52 3.88 9.09 -21.45
C VAL A 52 3.95 9.35 -22.96
N ALA A 53 3.06 8.75 -23.76
CA ALA A 53 2.99 9.02 -25.19
C ALA A 53 2.63 10.48 -25.51
N GLY A 54 1.74 11.09 -24.70
CA GLY A 54 1.28 12.46 -24.89
C GLY A 54 2.30 13.54 -24.52
N THR A 55 3.35 13.23 -23.73
CA THR A 55 4.35 14.24 -23.30
C THR A 55 5.44 14.52 -24.33
N GLY A 56 5.41 13.88 -25.51
CA GLY A 56 6.37 14.14 -26.60
C GLY A 56 7.81 13.72 -26.29
N THR A 57 8.06 13.14 -25.11
CA THR A 57 9.31 12.49 -24.72
C THR A 57 9.40 11.11 -25.38
N GLY A 58 9.40 11.12 -26.71
CA GLY A 58 9.60 9.94 -27.54
C GLY A 58 11.01 9.40 -27.36
N GLY A 59 11.17 8.49 -26.38
CA GLY A 59 12.27 7.52 -26.39
C GLY A 59 13.23 7.53 -25.20
N THR A 60 13.22 8.51 -24.29
CA THR A 60 14.32 8.64 -23.30
C THR A 60 13.97 9.12 -21.89
N SER A 61 12.71 9.10 -21.45
CA SER A 61 12.36 9.51 -20.07
C SER A 61 11.92 8.31 -19.21
N ASP A 62 12.67 8.04 -18.14
CA ASP A 62 12.40 7.10 -17.04
C ASP A 62 11.01 6.48 -17.04
N LYS A 63 10.95 5.16 -17.29
CA LYS A 63 9.71 4.39 -17.17
C LYS A 63 9.10 4.66 -15.79
N LEU A 64 7.94 5.32 -15.75
CA LEU A 64 7.18 5.53 -14.53
C LEU A 64 6.95 4.17 -13.87
N GLN A 65 7.40 4.03 -12.62
CA GLN A 65 7.32 2.79 -11.86
C GLN A 65 6.00 2.76 -11.07
N LEU A 66 5.17 1.76 -11.33
CA LEU A 66 3.93 1.53 -10.59
C LEU A 66 4.12 0.51 -9.47
N THR A 67 3.63 0.84 -8.27
CA THR A 67 3.41 -0.12 -7.18
C THR A 67 1.93 -0.11 -6.81
N PHE A 68 1.30 -1.29 -6.78
CA PHE A 68 -0.11 -1.44 -6.43
C PHE A 68 -0.26 -2.32 -5.18
N ILE A 69 -0.84 -1.73 -4.14
CA ILE A 69 -0.96 -2.33 -2.81
C ILE A 69 -2.44 -2.40 -2.45
N ILE A 70 -2.96 -3.61 -2.29
CA ILE A 70 -4.27 -3.87 -1.73
C ILE A 70 -4.19 -3.73 -0.21
N VAL A 71 -5.14 -2.99 0.37
CA VAL A 71 -5.26 -2.78 1.81
C VAL A 71 -6.51 -3.50 2.30
N ASN A 72 -6.35 -4.40 3.26
CA ASN A 72 -7.44 -5.06 3.93
C ASN A 72 -7.39 -4.79 5.43
N LYS A 73 -8.28 -3.90 5.88
CA LYS A 73 -8.41 -3.47 7.28
C LYS A 73 -9.30 -4.40 8.12
N ARG A 74 -10.11 -5.26 7.48
CA ARG A 74 -11.09 -6.12 8.15
C ARG A 74 -10.63 -7.57 8.12
N VAL A 75 -9.56 -7.85 8.86
CA VAL A 75 -9.00 -9.20 9.01
C VAL A 75 -9.37 -9.79 10.36
N ASN A 76 -9.56 -11.12 10.41
CA ASN A 76 -9.85 -11.83 11.65
C ASN A 76 -8.58 -12.17 12.45
N THR A 77 -7.40 -12.04 11.83
CA THR A 77 -6.11 -12.29 12.49
C THR A 77 -5.88 -11.31 13.64
N ARG A 78 -5.41 -11.82 14.78
CA ARG A 78 -5.00 -11.03 15.95
C ARG A 78 -3.59 -11.46 16.36
N PHE A 79 -2.77 -10.49 16.73
CA PHE A 79 -1.41 -10.71 17.21
C PHE A 79 -1.33 -10.26 18.67
N PHE A 80 -0.54 -10.98 19.46
CA PHE A 80 -0.31 -10.72 20.87
C PHE A 80 1.19 -10.88 21.15
N LEU A 81 1.74 -10.03 22.03
CA LEU A 81 3.07 -10.25 22.57
C LEU A 81 2.99 -11.36 23.62
N CYS A 82 3.87 -12.35 23.52
CA CYS A 82 4.00 -13.39 24.52
C CYS A 82 4.71 -12.79 25.75
N GLY A 83 3.96 -12.57 26.82
CA GLY A 83 4.47 -12.10 28.12
C GLY A 83 4.47 -13.21 29.17
N GLU A 84 4.90 -12.90 30.38
CA GLU A 84 4.68 -13.76 31.55
C GLU A 84 3.17 -13.77 31.89
N ASP A 85 2.64 -14.96 32.18
CA ASP A 85 1.25 -15.21 32.59
C ASP A 85 0.89 -14.28 33.77
N PRO A 86 -0.19 -13.47 33.73
CA PRO A 86 -1.40 -13.60 32.91
C PRO A 86 -1.65 -12.46 31.90
N GLU A 87 -0.63 -11.66 31.54
CA GLU A 87 -0.87 -10.43 30.79
C GLU A 87 -0.56 -10.58 29.28
N TYR A 88 -1.55 -11.01 28.51
CA TYR A 88 -1.51 -10.87 27.05
C TYR A 88 -1.59 -9.39 26.67
N ARG A 89 -0.55 -8.89 26.01
CA ARG A 89 -0.46 -7.48 25.61
C ARG A 89 -0.56 -7.30 24.09
N ASN A 90 -1.20 -6.21 23.68
CA ASN A 90 -1.22 -5.82 22.27
C ASN A 90 0.21 -5.53 21.78
N PRO A 91 0.53 -5.87 20.52
CA PRO A 91 1.76 -5.45 19.87
C PRO A 91 1.91 -3.93 19.87
N THR A 92 3.16 -3.47 19.93
CA THR A 92 3.47 -2.05 19.84
C THR A 92 3.13 -1.51 18.44
N PRO A 93 2.70 -0.25 18.30
CA PRO A 93 2.58 0.39 16.99
C PRO A 93 3.90 0.29 16.20
N GLY A 94 3.80 0.05 14.91
CA GLY A 94 4.93 -0.25 14.04
C GLY A 94 5.29 -1.73 13.95
N THR A 95 4.59 -2.61 14.69
CA THR A 95 4.81 -4.07 14.55
C THR A 95 4.43 -4.52 13.15
N ILE A 96 5.38 -5.16 12.47
CA ILE A 96 5.23 -5.75 11.14
C ILE A 96 5.33 -7.27 11.28
N VAL A 97 4.44 -8.00 10.62
CA VAL A 97 4.48 -9.47 10.55
C VAL A 97 4.46 -9.88 9.09
N ASP A 98 5.58 -10.44 8.60
CA ASP A 98 5.81 -10.75 7.18
C ASP A 98 6.26 -12.20 6.88
N THR A 99 6.51 -13.03 7.91
CA THR A 99 7.30 -14.26 7.75
C THR A 99 6.56 -15.58 8.02
N VAL A 100 5.52 -15.60 8.87
CA VAL A 100 4.91 -16.86 9.36
C VAL A 100 3.44 -17.02 8.94
N VAL A 101 2.73 -15.92 8.69
CA VAL A 101 1.28 -15.89 8.40
C VAL A 101 1.00 -15.37 6.98
N THR A 102 2.06 -15.20 6.18
CA THR A 102 2.06 -14.68 4.82
C THR A 102 2.12 -15.83 3.82
N ARG A 103 1.46 -15.68 2.67
CA ARG A 103 1.50 -16.75 1.65
C ARG A 103 2.84 -16.67 0.93
N LYS A 104 3.65 -17.74 0.94
CA LYS A 104 5.00 -17.77 0.30
C LYS A 104 5.04 -17.30 -1.16
N GLN A 105 3.91 -17.32 -1.87
CA GLN A 105 3.77 -16.92 -3.28
C GLN A 105 3.28 -15.48 -3.47
N ARG A 106 2.85 -14.81 -2.39
CA ARG A 106 2.33 -13.45 -2.41
C ARG A 106 3.23 -12.56 -1.58
N TYR A 107 3.39 -11.32 -2.02
CA TYR A 107 4.08 -10.34 -1.22
C TYR A 107 3.06 -9.61 -0.33
N ASP A 108 2.83 -10.15 0.87
CA ASP A 108 1.94 -9.56 1.88
C ASP A 108 2.64 -9.34 3.22
N PHE A 109 2.11 -8.39 4.00
CA PHE A 109 2.55 -8.14 5.37
C PHE A 109 1.40 -7.56 6.20
N TYR A 110 1.37 -7.91 7.48
CA TYR A 110 0.51 -7.23 8.45
C TYR A 110 1.27 -6.07 9.06
N LEU A 111 0.57 -4.96 9.27
CA LEU A 111 1.07 -3.79 9.99
C LEU A 111 0.08 -3.41 11.10
N VAL A 112 0.59 -3.29 12.31
CA VAL A 112 -0.10 -2.67 13.43
C VAL A 112 0.32 -1.20 13.45
N SER A 113 -0.52 -0.33 12.88
CA SER A 113 -0.19 1.10 12.75
C SER A 113 -0.57 1.93 13.97
N GLN A 114 -1.41 1.40 14.85
CA GLN A 114 -1.95 2.10 16.01
C GLN A 114 -2.08 1.17 17.22
N SER A 115 -2.11 1.72 18.42
CA SER A 115 -2.51 1.07 19.66
C SER A 115 -3.95 1.41 20.00
N VAL A 116 -4.56 0.52 20.77
CA VAL A 116 -5.94 0.66 21.23
C VAL A 116 -5.94 0.79 22.74
N ARG A 117 -6.77 1.70 23.27
CA ARG A 117 -6.92 1.90 24.72
C ARG A 117 -7.67 0.76 25.40
N GLN A 118 -8.55 0.09 24.65
CA GLN A 118 -9.35 -1.03 25.14
C GLN A 118 -9.53 -2.07 24.03
N GLY A 119 -9.50 -3.35 24.41
CA GLY A 119 -9.66 -4.48 23.50
C GLY A 119 -8.38 -4.85 22.75
N THR A 120 -8.54 -5.68 21.72
CA THR A 120 -7.41 -6.19 20.92
C THR A 120 -7.23 -5.36 19.65
N VAL A 121 -5.99 -5.01 19.35
CA VAL A 121 -5.66 -4.29 18.12
C VAL A 121 -5.92 -5.18 16.90
N SER A 122 -6.59 -4.62 15.89
CA SER A 122 -6.77 -5.28 14.60
C SER A 122 -5.66 -4.82 13.66
N PRO A 123 -4.75 -5.71 13.22
CA PRO A 123 -3.73 -5.36 12.24
C PRO A 123 -4.37 -5.06 10.88
N THR A 124 -3.69 -4.28 10.04
CA THR A 124 -4.07 -4.12 8.64
C THR A 124 -3.19 -5.02 7.78
N LEU A 125 -3.80 -5.79 6.88
CA LEU A 125 -3.09 -6.60 5.89
C LEU A 125 -2.85 -5.79 4.63
N TYR A 126 -1.60 -5.71 4.20
CA TYR A 126 -1.19 -5.10 2.96
C TYR A 126 -0.70 -6.20 2.02
N ASN A 127 -1.22 -6.22 0.79
CA ASN A 127 -0.81 -7.17 -0.23
C ASN A 127 -0.36 -6.41 -1.47
N ILE A 128 0.91 -6.54 -1.81
CA ILE A 128 1.52 -5.94 -2.99
C ILE A 128 1.28 -6.90 -4.15
N ILE A 129 0.46 -6.47 -5.11
CA ILE A 129 0.09 -7.27 -6.29
C ILE A 129 0.89 -6.91 -7.54
N GLU A 130 1.49 -5.71 -7.54
CA GLU A 130 2.35 -5.21 -8.60
C GLU A 130 3.43 -4.33 -7.97
N ASP A 131 4.68 -4.53 -8.35
CA ASP A 131 5.78 -3.66 -7.93
C ASP A 131 6.83 -3.51 -9.02
N GLU A 132 6.88 -2.34 -9.64
CA GLU A 132 7.91 -1.95 -10.61
C GLU A 132 9.00 -1.06 -9.97
N SER A 133 8.90 -0.75 -8.67
CA SER A 133 9.79 0.19 -7.98
C SER A 133 11.17 -0.39 -7.65
N SER A 134 11.32 -1.72 -7.74
CA SER A 134 12.52 -2.46 -7.30
C SER A 134 12.88 -2.24 -5.81
N TRP A 135 11.90 -1.83 -5.00
CA TRP A 135 12.12 -1.60 -3.58
C TRP A 135 12.24 -2.91 -2.80
N LYS A 136 13.16 -2.91 -1.84
CA LYS A 136 13.20 -3.97 -0.81
C LYS A 136 11.98 -3.89 0.09
N ALA A 137 11.64 -5.02 0.69
CA ALA A 137 10.36 -5.13 1.38
C ALA A 137 10.14 -4.12 2.51
N HIS A 138 11.20 -3.85 3.28
CA HIS A 138 11.18 -2.88 4.37
C HIS A 138 10.86 -1.44 3.91
N HIS A 139 11.15 -1.06 2.66
CA HIS A 139 10.81 0.28 2.17
C HIS A 139 9.30 0.45 2.00
N HIS A 140 8.62 -0.57 1.47
CA HIS A 140 7.15 -0.56 1.36
C HIS A 140 6.50 -0.51 2.74
N GLN A 141 7.01 -1.31 3.68
CA GLN A 141 6.54 -1.35 5.06
C GLN A 141 6.73 0.02 5.75
N MET A 142 7.93 0.61 5.65
CA MET A 142 8.24 1.90 6.26
C MET A 142 7.44 3.05 5.63
N LEU A 143 7.31 3.08 4.30
CA LEU A 143 6.47 4.08 3.61
C LEU A 143 5.03 3.98 4.11
N THR A 144 4.47 2.78 4.13
CA THR A 144 3.10 2.53 4.58
C THR A 144 2.89 3.00 6.02
N TYR A 145 3.81 2.65 6.93
CA TYR A 145 3.74 3.10 8.32
C TYR A 145 3.81 4.63 8.44
N LYS A 146 4.73 5.29 7.75
CA LYS A 146 4.83 6.76 7.76
C LYS A 146 3.56 7.43 7.23
N LEU A 147 2.95 6.89 6.16
CA LEU A 147 1.71 7.42 5.62
C LEU A 147 0.54 7.34 6.62
N CYS A 148 0.51 6.34 7.51
CA CYS A 148 -0.49 6.26 8.57
C CYS A 148 -0.44 7.44 9.56
N HIS A 149 0.69 8.13 9.68
CA HIS A 149 0.89 9.26 10.60
C HIS A 149 0.57 10.62 9.96
N LEU A 150 0.30 10.66 8.65
CA LEU A 150 0.02 11.90 7.91
C LEU A 150 -1.47 12.23 7.81
N TYR A 151 -2.33 11.52 8.55
CA TYR A 151 -3.76 11.77 8.51
C TYR A 151 -4.12 13.07 9.24
N PHE A 152 -4.41 14.11 8.46
CA PHE A 152 -4.57 15.48 8.95
C PHE A 152 -5.71 15.68 9.96
N ASN A 153 -6.76 14.85 9.91
CA ASN A 153 -7.94 15.02 10.76
C ASN A 153 -7.80 14.38 12.14
N TRP A 154 -6.70 13.68 12.43
CA TRP A 154 -6.50 13.03 13.73
C TRP A 154 -5.03 12.98 14.11
N MET A 155 -4.65 13.75 15.14
CA MET A 155 -3.29 13.79 15.67
C MET A 155 -3.06 12.68 16.71
N VAL A 156 -3.22 11.41 16.36
CA VAL A 156 -2.59 10.36 17.16
C VAL A 156 -2.38 9.07 16.37
N SER A 157 -1.12 8.75 16.13
CA SER A 157 -0.68 7.36 16.08
C SER A 157 -0.37 6.97 17.51
N LEU A 158 -1.41 6.56 18.26
CA LEU A 158 -1.19 5.86 19.54
C LEU A 158 -0.60 4.51 19.25
#